data_AF-A0A7G5N270-F1
#
_entry.id   AF-A0A7G5N270-F1
#
_cell.length_a   1.000
_cell.length_b   1.000
_cell.length_c   1.000
_cell.angle_alpha   90.00
_cell.angle_beta   90.00
_cell.angle_gamma   90.00
#
_symmetry.space_group_name_H-M   'P 1'
#
loop_
_entity.id
_entity.type
_entity.pdbx_description
1 polymer ?
#
loop_
_entity_poly.entity_id
_entity_poly.type
_entity_poly.pdbx_seq_one_letter_code
_entity_poly.pdbx_strand_id
1 'polypeptide(L)'
;MTKKKMTFLAVTAVAVIGISGGAVYAHNYQQEQTRQEQVKIEQEKKEAAEKAERIRVEEARAEIEKKLDTIEQNMIALYANEDMKMPADGLTQDKIDALQKELDAFKETYGTNPDASKEQAARFESLVKEFQYIPAMFEIVGTYGSLYPEGQLAVPGDDANHLLTKMKTSLEALKTSKPDFYSQYMGKVDEAQNALAGQQAVREAVFMIYNKETGAMVDGVTREQYQDVLEAVNGLPENALKTELLGYLPTVDQTLTAQEEAERKAAQESQQRRQASGNSTGSQVSGSDGGTSSGTEGETYSGNENSWSGGSESYTSGGSELSGESSSGGAAEESPSGNESEKTGGYMGEEYQSWTGGTKIAEGDIKGGGTWELFTW
;
A
#
# COMPACT_ATOMS: atom_id res chain seq x y z
N MET A 1 16.42 2.19 81.00
CA MET A 1 17.15 1.07 81.64
C MET A 1 17.95 0.35 80.56
N THR A 2 19.27 0.52 80.48
CA THR A 2 20.31 -0.40 81.03
C THR A 2 20.24 -1.81 80.42
N LYS A 3 21.31 -2.39 79.84
CA LYS A 3 22.75 -2.22 80.15
C LYS A 3 23.67 -2.52 78.95
N LYS A 4 24.73 -1.73 78.83
CA LYS A 4 25.97 -2.04 78.09
C LYS A 4 26.71 -3.21 78.77
N LYS A 5 27.35 -4.10 78.02
CA LYS A 5 28.46 -4.95 78.50
C LYS A 5 29.57 -5.05 77.46
N MET A 6 30.73 -4.50 77.82
CA MET A 6 32.04 -4.88 77.27
C MET A 6 32.75 -5.75 78.33
N THR A 7 33.37 -6.85 77.90
CA THR A 7 34.54 -7.48 78.55
C THR A 7 35.21 -8.31 77.45
N PHE A 8 36.43 -8.07 76.95
CA PHE A 8 37.78 -7.99 77.55
C PHE A 8 38.31 -9.30 78.16
N LEU A 9 39.32 -9.88 77.49
CA LEU A 9 40.39 -10.79 77.94
C LEU A 9 41.29 -10.98 76.69
N ALA A 10 42.54 -10.49 76.56
CA ALA A 10 43.69 -10.32 77.46
C ALA A 10 44.50 -11.61 77.70
N VAL A 11 45.51 -11.84 76.84
CA VAL A 11 46.69 -12.70 77.07
C VAL A 11 47.89 -12.02 76.37
N THR A 12 48.58 -11.10 77.06
CA THR A 12 49.89 -11.31 77.74
C THR A 12 51.08 -10.93 76.87
N ALA A 13 51.60 -9.72 77.06
CA ALA A 13 52.93 -9.36 76.61
C ALA A 13 53.98 -10.03 77.53
N VAL A 14 54.97 -10.69 76.93
CA VAL A 14 56.17 -11.15 77.64
C VAL A 14 57.33 -10.26 77.22
N ALA A 15 57.70 -9.33 78.10
CA ALA A 15 58.95 -8.58 77.94
C ALA A 15 60.12 -9.42 78.45
N VAL A 16 61.14 -9.60 77.62
CA VAL A 16 62.45 -10.14 78.05
C VAL A 16 63.49 -9.06 77.81
N ILE A 17 64.12 -8.59 78.89
CA ILE A 17 65.22 -7.62 78.87
C ILE A 17 66.49 -8.34 79.35
N GLY A 18 67.60 -8.18 78.63
CA GLY A 18 68.90 -8.06 79.31
C GLY A 18 70.01 -9.09 79.01
N ILE A 19 70.70 -8.88 77.87
CA ILE A 19 72.18 -8.91 77.73
C ILE A 19 72.98 -10.14 78.25
N SER A 20 73.62 -10.85 77.31
CA SER A 20 75.06 -11.17 77.43
C SER A 20 75.70 -11.23 76.03
N GLY A 21 76.95 -10.76 75.91
CA GLY A 21 77.57 -10.48 74.60
C GLY A 21 78.12 -11.73 73.91
N GLY A 22 77.75 -11.93 72.65
CA GLY A 22 78.28 -13.04 71.83
C GLY A 22 77.50 -13.41 70.56
N ALA A 23 76.63 -12.55 70.01
CA ALA A 23 75.73 -12.94 68.91
C ALA A 23 75.37 -11.84 67.89
N VAL A 24 76.18 -10.78 67.75
CA VAL A 24 75.88 -9.67 66.80
C VAL A 24 75.82 -10.15 65.34
N TYR A 25 76.54 -11.23 65.00
CA TYR A 25 76.49 -11.84 63.66
C TYR A 25 75.29 -12.76 63.42
N ALA A 26 74.67 -13.32 64.48
CA ALA A 26 73.54 -14.25 64.34
C ALA A 26 72.18 -13.53 64.28
N HIS A 27 72.03 -12.43 65.04
CA HIS A 27 70.79 -11.65 65.08
C HIS A 27 70.47 -11.00 63.72
N ASN A 28 71.48 -10.50 63.00
CA ASN A 28 71.28 -9.89 61.68
C ASN A 28 70.86 -10.94 60.64
N TYR A 29 71.47 -12.14 60.69
CA TYR A 29 71.16 -13.24 59.76
C TYR A 29 69.74 -13.80 59.94
N GLN A 30 69.25 -13.92 61.19
CA GLN A 30 67.85 -14.27 61.45
C GLN A 30 66.87 -13.16 61.00
N GLN A 31 67.26 -11.90 61.12
CA GLN A 31 66.44 -10.77 60.68
C GLN A 31 66.36 -10.68 59.13
N GLU A 32 67.42 -11.07 58.42
CA GLU A 32 67.41 -11.18 56.96
C GLU A 32 66.64 -12.42 56.46
N GLN A 33 66.76 -13.58 57.13
CA GLN A 33 65.94 -14.75 56.81
C GLN A 33 64.44 -14.48 56.99
N THR A 34 64.03 -13.92 58.14
CA THR A 34 62.61 -13.58 58.38
C THR A 34 62.09 -12.51 57.40
N ARG A 35 62.95 -11.60 56.93
CA ARG A 35 62.58 -10.63 55.88
C ARG A 35 62.43 -11.28 54.51
N GLN A 36 63.30 -12.21 54.13
CA GLN A 36 63.15 -12.98 52.88
C GLN A 36 61.90 -13.89 52.92
N GLU A 37 61.62 -14.50 54.08
CA GLU A 37 60.43 -15.33 54.29
C GLU A 37 59.14 -14.50 54.22
N GLN A 38 59.12 -13.29 54.81
CA GLN A 38 58.00 -12.35 54.64
C GLN A 38 57.82 -11.90 53.18
N VAL A 39 58.89 -11.57 52.47
CA VAL A 39 58.83 -11.22 51.04
C VAL A 39 58.30 -12.39 50.21
N LYS A 40 58.70 -13.63 50.51
CA LYS A 40 58.20 -14.83 49.82
C LYS A 40 56.71 -15.06 50.11
N ILE A 41 56.27 -14.91 51.37
CA ILE A 41 54.85 -15.00 51.75
C ILE A 41 54.01 -13.89 51.09
N GLU A 42 54.56 -12.67 50.96
CA GLU A 42 53.90 -11.55 50.28
C GLU A 42 53.81 -11.79 48.76
N GLN A 43 54.85 -12.34 48.14
CA GLN A 43 54.84 -12.74 46.74
C GLN A 43 53.85 -13.89 46.48
N GLU A 44 53.86 -14.96 47.30
CA GLU A 44 52.91 -16.07 47.20
C GLU A 44 51.46 -15.61 47.37
N LYS A 45 51.20 -14.64 48.28
CA LYS A 45 49.88 -13.99 48.41
C LYS A 45 49.51 -13.17 47.18
N LYS A 46 50.46 -12.46 46.57
CA LYS A 46 50.23 -11.67 45.35
C LYS A 46 49.94 -12.58 44.15
N GLU A 47 50.69 -13.67 43.98
CA GLU A 47 50.47 -14.68 42.93
C GLU A 47 49.13 -15.40 43.13
N ALA A 48 48.76 -15.73 44.38
CA ALA A 48 47.45 -16.29 44.70
C ALA A 48 46.30 -15.30 44.41
N ALA A 49 46.48 -14.01 44.72
CA ALA A 49 45.50 -12.96 44.41
C ALA A 49 45.35 -12.75 42.90
N GLU A 50 46.45 -12.65 42.15
CA GLU A 50 46.42 -12.53 40.69
C GLU A 50 45.75 -13.75 40.04
N LYS A 51 46.03 -14.96 40.55
CA LYS A 51 45.37 -16.18 40.07
C LYS A 51 43.87 -16.19 40.36
N ALA A 52 43.44 -15.73 41.54
CA ALA A 52 42.02 -15.61 41.87
C ALA A 52 41.32 -14.55 41.01
N GLU A 53 41.98 -13.42 40.73
CA GLU A 53 41.48 -12.37 39.84
C GLU A 53 41.33 -12.88 38.40
N ARG A 54 42.34 -13.59 37.87
CA ARG A 54 42.27 -14.24 36.54
C ARG A 54 41.09 -15.20 36.42
N ILE A 55 40.88 -16.06 37.43
CA ILE A 55 39.74 -17.00 37.46
C ILE A 55 38.41 -16.22 37.45
N ARG A 56 38.28 -15.16 38.26
CA ARG A 56 37.06 -14.33 38.29
C ARG A 56 36.76 -13.69 36.93
N VAL A 57 37.78 -13.16 36.25
CA VAL A 57 37.63 -12.54 34.92
C VAL A 57 37.27 -13.60 33.86
N GLU A 58 37.83 -14.80 33.94
CA GLU A 58 37.50 -15.93 33.05
C GLU A 58 36.06 -16.41 33.26
N GLU A 59 35.61 -16.56 34.51
CA GLU A 59 34.21 -16.88 34.87
C GLU A 59 33.23 -15.80 34.39
N ALA A 60 33.54 -14.52 34.61
CA ALA A 60 32.72 -13.40 34.14
C ALA A 60 32.61 -13.37 32.60
N ARG A 61 33.71 -13.64 31.89
CA ARG A 61 33.71 -13.76 30.42
C ARG A 61 32.88 -14.95 29.94
N ALA A 62 32.95 -16.09 30.60
CA ALA A 62 32.15 -17.26 30.24
C ALA A 62 30.65 -17.01 30.45
N GLU A 63 30.26 -16.25 31.49
CA GLU A 63 28.87 -15.82 31.68
C GLU A 63 28.41 -14.85 30.58
N ILE A 64 29.24 -13.85 30.24
CA ILE A 64 28.99 -12.91 29.14
C ILE A 64 28.79 -13.66 27.82
N GLU A 65 29.66 -14.64 27.50
CA GLU A 65 29.58 -15.42 26.26
C GLU A 65 28.25 -16.19 26.17
N LYS A 66 27.87 -16.88 27.25
CA LYS A 66 26.61 -17.62 27.33
C LYS A 66 25.38 -16.70 27.15
N LYS A 67 25.46 -15.46 27.63
CA LYS A 67 24.40 -14.46 27.43
C LYS A 67 24.35 -13.96 25.98
N LEU A 68 25.50 -13.74 25.35
CA LEU A 68 25.57 -13.41 23.91
C LEU A 68 25.04 -14.54 23.03
N ASP A 69 25.39 -15.80 23.32
CA ASP A 69 24.84 -16.97 22.63
C ASP A 69 23.31 -17.03 22.74
N THR A 70 22.76 -16.72 23.91
CA THR A 70 21.30 -16.70 24.13
C THR A 70 20.63 -15.61 23.29
N ILE A 71 21.20 -14.39 23.30
CA ILE A 71 20.70 -13.26 22.51
C ILE A 71 20.80 -13.54 21.00
N GLU A 72 21.90 -14.16 20.55
CA GLU A 72 22.09 -14.52 19.14
C GLU A 72 21.10 -15.60 18.67
N GLN A 73 20.82 -16.61 19.48
CA GLN A 73 19.78 -17.60 19.19
C GLN A 73 18.38 -16.96 19.14
N ASN A 74 18.08 -16.05 20.07
CA ASN A 74 16.82 -15.29 20.05
C ASN A 74 16.73 -14.34 18.84
N MET A 75 17.86 -13.78 18.38
CA MET A 75 17.97 -13.01 17.13
C MET A 75 17.63 -13.86 15.92
N ILE A 76 18.28 -15.03 15.78
CA ILE A 76 18.04 -15.98 14.69
C ILE A 76 16.55 -16.38 14.64
N ALA A 77 15.89 -16.56 15.79
CA ALA A 77 14.47 -16.89 15.88
C ALA A 77 13.50 -15.79 15.39
N LEU A 78 13.98 -14.56 15.13
CA LEU A 78 13.22 -13.50 14.46
C LEU A 78 13.32 -13.55 12.93
N TYR A 79 14.28 -14.33 12.41
CA TYR A 79 14.50 -14.57 10.99
C TYR A 79 13.99 -15.95 10.56
N ALA A 80 13.81 -16.13 9.25
CA ALA A 80 13.43 -17.41 8.65
C ALA A 80 14.55 -18.46 8.76
N ASN A 81 15.81 -18.02 8.86
CA ASN A 81 16.99 -18.87 8.95
C ASN A 81 18.21 -18.13 9.52
N GLU A 82 19.30 -18.87 9.76
CA GLU A 82 20.59 -18.36 10.27
C GLU A 82 21.28 -17.34 9.35
N ASP A 83 20.92 -17.27 8.06
CA ASP A 83 21.47 -16.26 7.14
C ASP A 83 20.97 -14.83 7.46
N MET A 84 19.94 -14.68 8.32
CA MET A 84 19.32 -13.41 8.72
C MET A 84 18.89 -12.52 7.54
N LYS A 85 18.53 -13.15 6.40
CA LYS A 85 18.13 -12.45 5.16
C LYS A 85 16.66 -12.02 5.17
N MET A 86 15.79 -12.87 5.70
CA MET A 86 14.34 -12.75 5.65
C MET A 86 13.74 -12.88 7.05
N PRO A 87 12.73 -12.09 7.43
CA PRO A 87 12.07 -12.23 8.73
C PRO A 87 11.30 -13.55 8.80
N ALA A 88 11.07 -14.06 10.01
CA ALA A 88 10.27 -15.27 10.20
C ALA A 88 8.79 -15.04 9.85
N ASP A 89 8.13 -16.02 9.24
CA ASP A 89 6.69 -15.96 8.89
C ASP A 89 5.77 -15.74 10.11
N GLY A 90 6.28 -16.07 11.31
CA GLY A 90 5.61 -15.84 12.60
C GLY A 90 6.26 -14.75 13.46
N LEU A 91 6.93 -13.76 12.85
CA LEU A 91 7.46 -12.59 13.55
C LEU A 91 6.31 -11.73 14.09
N THR A 92 6.43 -11.27 15.34
CA THR A 92 5.43 -10.41 16.00
C THR A 92 6.11 -9.29 16.78
N GLN A 93 5.40 -8.20 17.04
CA GLN A 93 5.92 -7.10 17.85
C GLN A 93 6.37 -7.58 19.23
N ASP A 94 5.62 -8.48 19.88
CA ASP A 94 6.00 -9.05 21.19
C ASP A 94 7.38 -9.71 21.19
N LYS A 95 7.76 -10.38 20.09
CA LYS A 95 9.08 -11.02 19.95
C LYS A 95 10.20 -9.99 19.74
N ILE A 96 9.92 -8.94 18.96
CA ILE A 96 10.83 -7.81 18.74
C ILE A 96 11.06 -7.09 20.08
N ASP A 97 10.00 -6.75 20.80
CA ASP A 97 10.04 -6.08 22.09
C ASP A 97 10.71 -6.93 23.18
N ALA A 98 10.56 -8.26 23.13
CA ALA A 98 11.25 -9.17 24.04
C ALA A 98 12.78 -9.14 23.83
N LEU A 99 13.24 -9.23 22.58
CA LEU A 99 14.67 -9.20 22.26
C LEU A 99 15.28 -7.81 22.50
N GLN A 100 14.55 -6.72 22.22
CA GLN A 100 14.98 -5.37 22.58
C GLN A 100 15.25 -5.26 24.10
N LYS A 101 14.36 -5.80 24.95
CA LYS A 101 14.56 -5.83 26.41
C LYS A 101 15.77 -6.66 26.82
N GLU A 102 16.07 -7.77 26.13
CA GLU A 102 17.28 -8.56 26.40
C GLU A 102 18.56 -7.82 26.01
N LEU A 103 18.56 -7.13 24.86
CA LEU A 103 19.67 -6.28 24.42
C LEU A 103 19.91 -5.13 25.41
N ASP A 104 18.85 -4.45 25.85
CA ASP A 104 18.96 -3.35 26.82
C ASP A 104 19.44 -3.84 28.19
N ALA A 105 18.89 -4.95 28.70
CA ALA A 105 19.32 -5.54 29.97
C ALA A 105 20.78 -6.03 29.92
N PHE A 106 21.22 -6.58 28.78
CA PHE A 106 22.63 -6.92 28.56
C PHE A 106 23.51 -5.67 28.55
N LYS A 107 23.09 -4.60 27.86
CA LYS A 107 23.81 -3.34 27.80
C LYS A 107 23.94 -2.67 29.17
N GLU A 108 22.88 -2.70 29.99
CA GLU A 108 22.90 -2.20 31.36
C GLU A 108 23.85 -3.01 32.25
N THR A 109 23.85 -4.34 32.12
CA THR A 109 24.65 -5.24 32.96
C THR A 109 26.12 -5.30 32.56
N TYR A 110 26.42 -5.28 31.25
CA TYR A 110 27.75 -5.61 30.70
C TYR A 110 28.34 -4.53 29.80
N GLY A 111 27.58 -3.53 29.34
CA GLY A 111 28.01 -2.56 28.33
C GLY A 111 29.17 -1.63 28.73
N THR A 112 29.50 -1.57 30.03
CA THR A 112 30.72 -0.89 30.54
C THR A 112 31.61 -1.81 31.39
N ASN A 113 31.36 -3.12 31.37
CA ASN A 113 32.07 -4.07 32.23
C ASN A 113 33.55 -4.20 31.79
N PRO A 114 34.53 -3.85 32.64
CA PRO A 114 35.96 -3.90 32.28
C PRO A 114 36.49 -5.33 32.07
N ASP A 115 35.77 -6.35 32.57
CA ASP A 115 36.15 -7.75 32.41
C ASP A 115 35.78 -8.29 31.02
N ALA A 116 34.81 -7.65 30.32
CA ALA A 116 34.37 -8.05 28.99
C ALA A 116 35.52 -8.02 27.97
N SER A 117 35.56 -9.00 27.07
CA SER A 117 36.54 -9.01 25.97
C SER A 117 36.16 -8.00 24.87
N LYS A 118 37.14 -7.59 24.06
CA LYS A 118 36.87 -6.70 22.91
C LYS A 118 36.01 -7.39 21.86
N GLU A 119 36.20 -8.68 21.71
CA GLU A 119 35.46 -9.58 20.82
C GLU A 119 34.00 -9.69 21.29
N GLN A 120 33.77 -9.83 22.60
CA GLN A 120 32.43 -9.84 23.21
C GLN A 120 31.69 -8.51 22.99
N ALA A 121 32.36 -7.38 23.22
CA ALA A 121 31.79 -6.06 22.94
C ALA A 121 31.47 -5.87 21.45
N ALA A 122 32.35 -6.31 20.55
CA ALA A 122 32.11 -6.24 19.10
C ALA A 122 30.96 -7.16 18.65
N ARG A 123 30.84 -8.37 19.22
CA ARG A 123 29.71 -9.29 18.97
C ARG A 123 28.39 -8.67 19.41
N PHE A 124 28.35 -8.04 20.60
CA PHE A 124 27.17 -7.32 21.08
C PHE A 124 26.77 -6.16 20.16
N GLU A 125 27.71 -5.28 19.78
CA GLU A 125 27.43 -4.17 18.86
C GLU A 125 26.96 -4.66 17.48
N SER A 126 27.47 -5.81 17.01
CA SER A 126 26.98 -6.45 15.79
C SER A 126 25.53 -6.92 15.92
N LEU A 127 25.16 -7.54 17.05
CA LEU A 127 23.77 -7.95 17.33
C LEU A 127 22.83 -6.74 17.45
N VAL A 128 23.25 -5.68 18.14
CA VAL A 128 22.47 -4.42 18.25
C VAL A 128 22.26 -3.78 16.87
N LYS A 129 23.30 -3.75 16.02
CA LYS A 129 23.19 -3.21 14.65
C LYS A 129 22.26 -4.06 13.78
N GLU A 130 22.37 -5.38 13.89
CA GLU A 130 21.53 -6.33 13.15
C GLU A 130 20.06 -6.20 13.55
N PHE A 131 19.77 -6.04 14.85
CA PHE A 131 18.42 -5.82 15.37
C PHE A 131 17.72 -4.59 14.77
N GLN A 132 18.45 -3.52 14.47
CA GLN A 132 17.89 -2.27 13.94
C GLN A 132 17.17 -2.46 12.59
N TYR A 133 17.44 -3.54 11.86
CA TYR A 133 16.77 -3.85 10.59
C TYR A 133 15.41 -4.53 10.79
N ILE A 134 15.21 -5.25 11.90
CA ILE A 134 14.02 -6.10 12.13
C ILE A 134 12.72 -5.29 12.19
N PRO A 135 12.61 -4.16 12.92
CA PRO A 135 11.37 -3.37 12.93
C PRO A 135 10.95 -2.88 11.55
N ALA A 136 11.91 -2.45 10.73
CA ALA A 136 11.63 -2.01 9.36
C ALA A 136 11.21 -3.18 8.46
N MET A 137 11.87 -4.34 8.56
CA MET A 137 11.48 -5.55 7.84
C MET A 137 10.07 -6.02 8.25
N PHE A 138 9.75 -6.00 9.53
CA PHE A 138 8.42 -6.32 10.06
C PHE A 138 7.33 -5.35 9.54
N GLU A 139 7.59 -4.04 9.58
CA GLU A 139 6.67 -3.03 9.06
C GLU A 139 6.42 -3.19 7.55
N ILE A 140 7.45 -3.50 6.77
CA ILE A 140 7.33 -3.76 5.32
C ILE A 140 6.50 -5.03 5.05
N VAL A 141 6.73 -6.13 5.78
CA VAL A 141 5.94 -7.36 5.67
C VAL A 141 4.47 -7.09 6.00
N GLY A 142 4.20 -6.38 7.11
CA GLY A 142 2.85 -6.02 7.54
C GLY A 142 2.13 -5.07 6.57
N THR A 143 2.86 -4.11 6.01
CA THR A 143 2.34 -3.19 4.97
C THR A 143 1.96 -3.96 3.71
N TYR A 144 2.82 -4.85 3.23
CA TYR A 144 2.49 -5.72 2.09
C TYR A 144 1.30 -6.63 2.37
N GLY A 145 1.23 -7.26 3.55
CA GLY A 145 0.10 -8.10 3.95
C GLY A 145 -1.22 -7.33 4.06
N SER A 146 -1.18 -6.05 4.43
CA SER A 146 -2.36 -5.17 4.46
C SER A 146 -2.84 -4.77 3.06
N LEU A 147 -1.92 -4.67 2.08
CA LEU A 147 -2.25 -4.45 0.68
C LEU A 147 -2.82 -5.73 0.02
N TYR A 148 -2.33 -6.91 0.45
CA TYR A 148 -2.63 -8.23 -0.15
C TYR A 148 -3.19 -9.26 0.87
N PRO A 149 -4.31 -8.98 1.57
CA PRO A 149 -4.83 -9.87 2.62
C PRO A 149 -5.21 -11.27 2.12
N GLU A 150 -5.64 -11.38 0.86
CA GLU A 150 -5.97 -12.65 0.20
C GLU A 150 -5.07 -12.91 -1.03
N GLY A 151 -3.88 -12.31 -1.08
CA GLY A 151 -2.99 -12.39 -2.25
C GLY A 151 -3.44 -11.56 -3.46
N GLN A 152 -4.46 -10.70 -3.30
CA GLN A 152 -4.90 -9.72 -4.30
C GLN A 152 -4.87 -8.30 -3.73
N LEU A 153 -4.62 -7.29 -4.58
CA LEU A 153 -4.57 -5.89 -4.17
C LEU A 153 -5.96 -5.38 -3.73
N ALA A 154 -6.21 -5.39 -2.43
CA ALA A 154 -7.51 -5.06 -1.85
C ALA A 154 -7.70 -3.55 -1.60
N VAL A 155 -6.60 -2.80 -1.42
CA VAL A 155 -6.60 -1.36 -1.21
C VAL A 155 -6.52 -0.65 -2.58
N PRO A 156 -7.48 0.22 -2.94
CA PRO A 156 -7.43 0.97 -4.19
C PRO A 156 -6.84 2.38 -4.02
N GLY A 157 -6.48 3.01 -5.14
CA GLY A 157 -6.24 4.45 -5.25
C GLY A 157 -5.13 5.02 -4.35
N ASP A 158 -5.42 6.17 -3.75
CA ASP A 158 -4.42 6.98 -3.02
C ASP A 158 -3.91 6.31 -1.74
N ASP A 159 -4.76 5.53 -1.06
CA ASP A 159 -4.38 4.77 0.13
C ASP A 159 -3.30 3.73 -0.21
N ALA A 160 -3.45 3.04 -1.35
CA ALA A 160 -2.44 2.11 -1.85
C ALA A 160 -1.14 2.83 -2.23
N ASN A 161 -1.24 3.96 -2.95
CA ASN A 161 -0.08 4.80 -3.29
C ASN A 161 0.68 5.28 -2.04
N HIS A 162 -0.02 5.68 -0.98
CA HIS A 162 0.60 6.10 0.27
C HIS A 162 1.38 4.96 0.93
N LEU A 163 0.77 3.78 1.06
CA LEU A 163 1.40 2.59 1.64
C LEU A 163 2.61 2.12 0.80
N LEU A 164 2.49 2.11 -0.53
CA LEU A 164 3.59 1.75 -1.45
C LEU A 164 4.75 2.75 -1.36
N THR A 165 4.47 4.05 -1.25
CA THR A 165 5.49 5.10 -1.09
C THR A 165 6.24 4.92 0.24
N LYS A 166 5.50 4.63 1.33
CA LYS A 166 6.10 4.35 2.64
C LYS A 166 6.97 3.10 2.59
N MET A 167 6.45 2.00 2.01
CA MET A 167 7.17 0.73 1.87
C MET A 167 8.46 0.90 1.04
N LYS A 168 8.40 1.61 -0.09
CA LYS A 168 9.57 1.94 -0.92
C LYS A 168 10.62 2.76 -0.17
N THR A 169 10.19 3.71 0.66
CA THR A 169 11.10 4.53 1.49
C THR A 169 11.84 3.66 2.52
N SER A 170 11.12 2.79 3.24
CA SER A 170 11.74 1.86 4.20
C SER A 170 12.63 0.82 3.51
N LEU A 171 12.28 0.38 2.29
CA LEU A 171 13.10 -0.54 1.49
C LEU A 171 14.44 0.08 1.06
N GLU A 172 14.45 1.31 0.52
CA GLU A 172 15.70 1.97 0.11
C GLU A 172 16.67 2.15 1.30
N ALA A 173 16.16 2.36 2.52
CA ALA A 173 16.99 2.41 3.74
C ALA A 173 17.66 1.05 4.06
N LEU A 174 17.07 -0.07 3.64
CA LEU A 174 17.58 -1.43 3.85
C LEU A 174 18.45 -1.96 2.68
N LYS A 175 18.48 -1.26 1.55
CA LYS A 175 19.12 -1.71 0.28
C LYS A 175 20.55 -2.22 0.40
N THR A 176 21.36 -1.61 1.27
CA THR A 176 22.77 -1.97 1.47
C THR A 176 22.97 -3.04 2.55
N SER A 177 22.11 -3.07 3.59
CA SER A 177 22.23 -4.01 4.72
C SER A 177 21.47 -5.31 4.52
N LYS A 178 20.37 -5.27 3.78
CA LYS A 178 19.47 -6.41 3.49
C LYS A 178 19.12 -6.45 1.99
N PRO A 179 20.12 -6.66 1.10
CA PRO A 179 19.92 -6.61 -0.35
C PRO A 179 18.93 -7.66 -0.87
N ASP A 180 18.91 -8.87 -0.29
CA ASP A 180 17.99 -9.94 -0.70
C ASP A 180 16.53 -9.57 -0.37
N PHE A 181 16.28 -9.10 0.86
CA PHE A 181 14.97 -8.60 1.29
C PHE A 181 14.52 -7.40 0.45
N TYR A 182 15.44 -6.45 0.20
CA TYR A 182 15.20 -5.30 -0.68
C TYR A 182 14.76 -5.76 -2.07
N SER A 183 15.52 -6.65 -2.71
CA SER A 183 15.22 -7.13 -4.07
C SER A 183 13.85 -7.80 -4.15
N GLN A 184 13.53 -8.67 -3.18
CA GLN A 184 12.25 -9.38 -3.15
C GLN A 184 11.05 -8.45 -2.89
N TYR A 185 11.16 -7.53 -1.93
CA TYR A 185 10.05 -6.64 -1.60
C TYR A 185 9.95 -5.42 -2.51
N MET A 186 11.01 -5.02 -3.20
CA MET A 186 10.94 -4.01 -4.26
C MET A 186 10.22 -4.56 -5.50
N GLY A 187 10.46 -5.83 -5.88
CA GLY A 187 9.65 -6.49 -6.91
C GLY A 187 8.15 -6.52 -6.57
N LYS A 188 7.81 -6.77 -5.30
CA LYS A 188 6.44 -6.66 -4.78
C LYS A 188 5.86 -5.23 -4.81
N VAL A 189 6.68 -4.18 -4.64
CA VAL A 189 6.26 -2.79 -4.85
C VAL A 189 5.90 -2.59 -6.33
N ASP A 190 6.75 -3.04 -7.25
CA ASP A 190 6.54 -2.86 -8.68
C ASP A 190 5.30 -3.64 -9.18
N GLU A 191 5.10 -4.88 -8.71
CA GLU A 191 3.87 -5.66 -8.93
C GLU A 191 2.61 -4.91 -8.47
N ALA A 192 2.65 -4.29 -7.29
CA ALA A 192 1.54 -3.53 -6.74
C ALA A 192 1.28 -2.21 -7.45
N GLN A 193 2.33 -1.53 -7.93
CA GLN A 193 2.19 -0.33 -8.76
C GLN A 193 1.54 -0.67 -10.11
N ASN A 194 1.92 -1.80 -10.73
CA ASN A 194 1.29 -2.28 -11.96
C ASN A 194 -0.19 -2.67 -11.75
N ALA A 195 -0.51 -3.37 -10.65
CA ALA A 195 -1.89 -3.71 -10.31
C ALA A 195 -2.75 -2.46 -10.04
N LEU A 196 -2.20 -1.45 -9.38
CA LEU A 196 -2.88 -0.17 -9.13
C LEU A 196 -3.12 0.62 -10.42
N ALA A 197 -2.16 0.65 -11.35
CA ALA A 197 -2.35 1.23 -12.69
C ALA A 197 -3.45 0.50 -13.48
N GLY A 198 -3.53 -0.83 -13.38
CA GLY A 198 -4.64 -1.61 -13.94
C GLY A 198 -6.01 -1.22 -13.35
N GLN A 199 -6.10 -1.07 -12.03
CA GLN A 199 -7.32 -0.58 -11.37
C GLN A 199 -7.73 0.83 -11.84
N GLN A 200 -6.77 1.73 -12.05
CA GLN A 200 -7.01 3.06 -12.59
C GLN A 200 -7.51 3.02 -14.04
N ALA A 201 -6.90 2.21 -14.90
CA ALA A 201 -7.34 2.05 -16.30
C ALA A 201 -8.80 1.51 -16.39
N VAL A 202 -9.19 0.55 -15.55
CA VAL A 202 -10.57 0.05 -15.51
C VAL A 202 -11.55 1.13 -15.01
N ARG A 203 -11.15 1.95 -14.03
CA ARG A 203 -11.94 3.10 -13.57
C ARG A 203 -12.13 4.15 -14.67
N GLU A 204 -11.08 4.46 -15.42
CA GLU A 204 -11.14 5.36 -16.57
C GLU A 204 -12.05 4.81 -17.66
N ALA A 205 -11.96 3.52 -17.99
CA ALA A 205 -12.84 2.87 -18.97
C ALA A 205 -14.33 2.95 -18.58
N VAL A 206 -14.66 2.80 -17.28
CA VAL A 206 -16.02 3.06 -16.78
C VAL A 206 -16.44 4.52 -17.00
N PHE A 207 -15.54 5.47 -16.75
CA PHE A 207 -15.85 6.90 -16.96
C PHE A 207 -15.86 7.34 -18.44
N MET A 208 -15.36 6.52 -19.37
CA MET A 208 -15.57 6.71 -20.80
C MET A 208 -17.00 6.38 -21.24
N ILE A 209 -17.70 5.48 -20.53
CA ILE A 209 -19.10 5.11 -20.84
C ILE A 209 -20.14 5.74 -19.89
N TYR A 210 -19.72 6.22 -18.73
CA TYR A 210 -20.57 6.81 -17.69
C TYR A 210 -20.00 8.14 -17.17
N ASN A 211 -20.76 9.21 -17.31
CA ASN A 211 -20.42 10.51 -16.76
C ASN A 211 -20.86 10.60 -15.28
N LYS A 212 -19.87 10.62 -14.38
CA LYS A 212 -20.08 10.69 -12.92
C LYS A 212 -20.62 12.05 -12.42
N GLU A 213 -20.45 13.13 -13.18
CA GLU A 213 -20.95 14.47 -12.82
C GLU A 213 -22.44 14.62 -13.13
N THR A 214 -22.90 14.08 -14.27
CA THR A 214 -24.31 14.13 -14.69
C THR A 214 -25.11 12.90 -14.24
N GLY A 215 -24.43 11.81 -13.90
CA GLY A 215 -25.05 10.53 -13.56
C GLY A 215 -25.62 9.78 -14.76
N ALA A 216 -25.19 10.10 -15.99
CA ALA A 216 -25.75 9.59 -17.24
C ALA A 216 -24.72 8.78 -18.07
N MET A 217 -25.22 7.99 -19.02
CA MET A 217 -24.38 7.39 -20.06
C MET A 217 -23.72 8.49 -20.92
N VAL A 218 -22.51 8.23 -21.41
CA VAL A 218 -21.83 9.09 -22.40
C VAL A 218 -22.47 8.90 -23.78
N ASP A 219 -22.56 9.96 -24.58
CA ASP A 219 -23.13 9.88 -25.93
C ASP A 219 -22.27 9.01 -26.87
N GLY A 220 -22.92 8.18 -27.68
CA GLY A 220 -22.26 7.33 -28.68
C GLY A 220 -21.67 6.02 -28.15
N VAL A 221 -21.90 5.67 -26.88
CA VAL A 221 -21.51 4.37 -26.30
C VAL A 221 -22.24 3.22 -27.01
N THR A 222 -21.54 2.12 -27.29
CA THR A 222 -22.11 0.91 -27.89
C THR A 222 -22.31 -0.23 -26.89
N ARG A 223 -23.08 -1.25 -27.31
CA ARG A 223 -23.31 -2.47 -26.52
C ARG A 223 -22.04 -3.29 -26.33
N GLU A 224 -21.13 -3.32 -27.31
CA GLU A 224 -19.82 -3.97 -27.17
C GLU A 224 -18.97 -3.26 -26.11
N GLN A 225 -18.85 -1.92 -26.18
CA GLN A 225 -18.07 -1.14 -25.21
C GLN A 225 -18.56 -1.34 -23.77
N TYR A 226 -19.88 -1.42 -23.57
CA TYR A 226 -20.46 -1.76 -22.27
C TYR A 226 -20.04 -3.17 -21.79
N GLN A 227 -20.02 -4.16 -22.68
CA GLN A 227 -19.62 -5.53 -22.33
C GLN A 227 -18.13 -5.62 -22.00
N ASP A 228 -17.26 -4.98 -22.78
CA ASP A 228 -15.82 -4.91 -22.54
C ASP A 228 -15.51 -4.30 -21.16
N VAL A 229 -16.17 -3.18 -20.83
CA VAL A 229 -16.02 -2.52 -19.52
C VAL A 229 -16.59 -3.38 -18.39
N LEU A 230 -17.73 -4.04 -18.59
CA LEU A 230 -18.32 -4.95 -17.60
C LEU A 230 -17.40 -6.15 -17.32
N GLU A 231 -16.77 -6.73 -18.34
CA GLU A 231 -15.79 -7.81 -18.17
C GLU A 231 -14.55 -7.29 -17.41
N ALA A 232 -14.01 -6.13 -17.78
CA ALA A 232 -12.87 -5.51 -17.12
C ALA A 232 -13.13 -5.21 -15.63
N VAL A 233 -14.31 -4.68 -15.28
CA VAL A 233 -14.72 -4.45 -13.88
C VAL A 233 -14.91 -5.77 -13.13
N ASN A 234 -15.50 -6.80 -13.76
CA ASN A 234 -15.65 -8.11 -13.14
C ASN A 234 -14.30 -8.82 -12.89
N GLY A 235 -13.28 -8.53 -13.69
CA GLY A 235 -11.90 -8.99 -13.51
C GLY A 235 -11.15 -8.33 -12.35
N LEU A 236 -11.68 -7.26 -11.74
CA LEU A 236 -11.05 -6.63 -10.57
C LEU A 236 -11.16 -7.50 -9.30
N PRO A 237 -10.20 -7.39 -8.36
CA PRO A 237 -10.32 -7.93 -7.01
C PRO A 237 -11.60 -7.47 -6.30
N GLU A 238 -12.16 -8.31 -5.43
CA GLU A 238 -13.33 -7.95 -4.61
C GLU A 238 -12.95 -6.88 -3.57
N ASN A 239 -13.27 -5.62 -3.87
CA ASN A 239 -12.97 -4.48 -3.03
C ASN A 239 -13.98 -3.33 -3.22
N ALA A 240 -13.75 -2.23 -2.50
CA ALA A 240 -14.60 -1.04 -2.56
C ALA A 240 -14.64 -0.40 -3.96
N LEU A 241 -13.54 -0.43 -4.71
CA LEU A 241 -13.50 0.11 -6.08
C LEU A 241 -14.36 -0.72 -7.03
N LYS A 242 -14.26 -2.06 -7.01
CA LYS A 242 -15.12 -2.93 -7.82
C LYS A 242 -16.60 -2.67 -7.53
N THR A 243 -16.93 -2.52 -6.25
CA THR A 243 -18.29 -2.18 -5.79
C THR A 243 -18.75 -0.78 -6.28
N GLU A 244 -17.88 0.23 -6.24
CA GLU A 244 -18.15 1.57 -6.80
C GLU A 244 -18.44 1.49 -8.30
N LEU A 245 -17.57 0.81 -9.06
CA LEU A 245 -17.66 0.71 -10.52
C LEU A 245 -18.88 -0.10 -10.99
N LEU A 246 -19.16 -1.25 -10.38
CA LEU A 246 -20.38 -2.01 -10.64
C LEU A 246 -21.66 -1.23 -10.31
N GLY A 247 -21.59 -0.21 -9.45
CA GLY A 247 -22.69 0.70 -9.15
C GLY A 247 -23.07 1.65 -10.30
N TYR A 248 -22.14 1.94 -11.23
CA TYR A 248 -22.36 2.86 -12.36
C TYR A 248 -22.91 2.17 -13.61
N LEU A 249 -22.50 0.92 -13.86
CA LEU A 249 -22.86 0.16 -15.07
C LEU A 249 -24.37 -0.03 -15.31
N PRO A 250 -25.25 -0.22 -14.30
CA PRO A 250 -26.69 -0.39 -14.52
C PRO A 250 -27.36 0.79 -15.24
N THR A 251 -26.87 2.02 -15.06
CA THR A 251 -27.42 3.19 -15.76
C THR A 251 -27.08 3.17 -17.25
N VAL A 252 -25.90 2.68 -17.62
CA VAL A 252 -25.48 2.52 -19.02
C VAL A 252 -26.32 1.44 -19.69
N ASP A 253 -26.46 0.27 -19.05
CA ASP A 253 -27.27 -0.85 -19.55
C ASP A 253 -28.73 -0.46 -19.82
N GLN A 254 -29.36 0.25 -18.88
CA GLN A 254 -30.74 0.75 -19.03
C GLN A 254 -30.85 1.75 -20.18
N THR A 255 -29.86 2.63 -20.36
CA THR A 255 -29.87 3.65 -21.42
C THR A 255 -29.70 3.02 -22.80
N LEU A 256 -28.74 2.11 -22.97
CA LEU A 256 -28.53 1.34 -24.20
C LEU A 256 -29.79 0.54 -24.57
N THR A 257 -30.37 -0.18 -23.60
CA THR A 257 -31.58 -0.97 -23.83
C THR A 257 -32.75 -0.10 -24.29
N ALA A 258 -32.89 1.11 -23.74
CA ALA A 258 -33.92 2.06 -24.16
C ALA A 258 -33.67 2.62 -25.58
N GLN A 259 -32.42 2.88 -25.96
CA GLN A 259 -32.04 3.30 -27.31
C GLN A 259 -32.32 2.19 -28.33
N GLU A 260 -31.85 0.96 -28.09
CA GLU A 260 -32.09 -0.22 -28.93
C GLU A 260 -33.59 -0.49 -29.14
N GLU A 261 -34.40 -0.34 -28.08
CA GLU A 261 -35.86 -0.44 -28.16
C GLU A 261 -36.50 0.66 -29.03
N ALA A 262 -36.01 1.90 -28.92
CA ALA A 262 -36.51 3.05 -29.67
C ALA A 262 -36.17 2.93 -31.16
N GLU A 263 -34.93 2.55 -31.49
CA GLU A 263 -34.51 2.28 -32.86
C GLU A 263 -35.29 1.13 -33.49
N ARG A 264 -35.51 0.03 -32.74
CA ARG A 264 -36.32 -1.10 -33.21
C ARG A 264 -37.76 -0.68 -33.53
N LYS A 265 -38.38 0.18 -32.69
CA LYS A 265 -39.72 0.72 -32.93
C LYS A 265 -39.74 1.62 -34.17
N ALA A 266 -38.81 2.56 -34.28
CA ALA A 266 -38.69 3.46 -35.43
C ALA A 266 -38.43 2.71 -36.75
N ALA A 267 -37.59 1.67 -36.73
CA ALA A 267 -37.33 0.80 -37.87
C ALA A 267 -38.61 0.07 -38.32
N GLN A 268 -39.37 -0.52 -37.38
CA GLN A 268 -40.65 -1.19 -37.66
C GLN A 268 -41.69 -0.22 -38.25
N GLU A 269 -41.87 0.97 -37.67
CA GLU A 269 -42.77 1.98 -38.21
C GLU A 269 -42.38 2.43 -39.63
N SER A 270 -41.08 2.58 -39.89
CA SER A 270 -40.57 2.94 -41.22
C SER A 270 -40.87 1.84 -42.26
N GLN A 271 -40.75 0.56 -41.88
CA GLN A 271 -41.07 -0.57 -42.75
C GLN A 271 -42.58 -0.65 -43.03
N GLN A 272 -43.43 -0.46 -42.01
CA GLN A 272 -44.88 -0.42 -42.19
C GLN A 272 -45.31 0.72 -43.12
N ARG A 273 -44.74 1.92 -42.97
CA ARG A 273 -45.00 3.04 -43.89
C ARG A 273 -44.57 2.74 -45.33
N ARG A 274 -43.42 2.08 -45.52
CA ARG A 274 -42.97 1.65 -46.87
C ARG A 274 -43.90 0.60 -47.49
N GLN A 275 -44.39 -0.36 -46.71
CA GLN A 275 -45.36 -1.36 -47.19
C GLN A 275 -46.71 -0.73 -47.53
N ALA A 276 -47.21 0.21 -46.71
CA ALA A 276 -48.43 0.96 -47.00
C ALA A 276 -48.32 1.86 -48.25
N SER A 277 -47.15 2.45 -48.49
CA SER A 277 -46.89 3.27 -49.68
C SER A 277 -46.66 2.44 -50.95
N GLY A 278 -46.26 1.18 -50.84
CA GLY A 278 -45.94 0.30 -51.98
C GLY A 278 -47.16 -0.28 -52.71
N ASN A 279 -48.37 -0.12 -52.17
CA ASN A 279 -49.58 -0.76 -52.70
C ASN A 279 -50.58 0.21 -53.37
N SER A 280 -50.13 1.42 -53.72
CA SER A 280 -50.96 2.49 -54.31
C SER A 280 -50.60 2.84 -55.77
N THR A 281 -50.27 1.83 -56.58
CA THR A 281 -50.19 1.95 -58.05
C THR A 281 -50.73 0.69 -58.72
N GLY A 282 -52.04 0.64 -59.01
CA GLY A 282 -52.69 -0.53 -59.60
C GLY A 282 -54.18 -0.32 -59.90
N SER A 283 -54.46 0.33 -61.04
CA SER A 283 -55.75 0.54 -61.74
C SER A 283 -57.04 0.00 -61.09
N GLN A 284 -57.97 0.88 -60.70
CA GLN A 284 -59.03 1.41 -61.59
C GLN A 284 -59.90 0.35 -62.28
N VAL A 285 -61.07 0.12 -61.65
CA VAL A 285 -62.39 -0.20 -62.21
C VAL A 285 -62.48 -0.39 -63.73
N SER A 286 -62.82 -1.62 -64.14
CA SER A 286 -63.38 -1.91 -65.46
C SER A 286 -64.80 -1.34 -65.60
N GLY A 287 -65.01 -0.49 -66.60
CA GLY A 287 -66.34 -0.03 -67.03
C GLY A 287 -66.29 0.38 -68.51
N SER A 288 -67.16 -0.22 -69.32
CA SER A 288 -67.25 0.03 -70.77
C SER A 288 -67.61 1.47 -71.09
N ASP A 289 -67.00 2.06 -72.12
CA ASP A 289 -67.60 2.03 -73.46
C ASP A 289 -66.61 2.42 -74.58
N GLY A 290 -66.93 2.07 -75.82
CA GLY A 290 -65.96 2.01 -76.93
C GLY A 290 -65.69 3.32 -77.69
N GLY A 291 -64.62 3.32 -78.50
CA GLY A 291 -64.24 4.46 -79.33
C GLY A 291 -62.94 4.28 -80.12
N THR A 292 -63.06 3.68 -81.30
CA THR A 292 -62.15 3.66 -82.48
C THR A 292 -60.84 4.49 -82.51
N SER A 293 -59.77 3.78 -82.91
CA SER A 293 -58.72 4.13 -83.91
C SER A 293 -57.61 5.17 -83.64
N SER A 294 -56.36 4.72 -83.91
CA SER A 294 -55.12 5.44 -84.28
C SER A 294 -54.57 6.53 -83.32
N GLY A 295 -53.27 6.63 -83.05
CA GLY A 295 -52.13 5.79 -83.45
C GLY A 295 -50.79 6.52 -83.23
N THR A 296 -49.74 5.77 -82.88
CA THR A 296 -48.31 6.10 -83.01
C THR A 296 -47.72 7.25 -82.14
N GLU A 297 -46.76 6.87 -81.28
CA GLU A 297 -45.48 7.53 -80.90
C GLU A 297 -45.36 9.08 -80.94
N GLY A 298 -44.78 9.78 -79.96
CA GLY A 298 -44.07 9.39 -78.74
C GLY A 298 -43.41 10.60 -78.05
N GLU A 299 -42.58 10.34 -77.03
CA GLU A 299 -41.68 11.27 -76.30
C GLU A 299 -42.26 12.32 -75.32
N THR A 300 -41.83 12.14 -74.07
CA THR A 300 -41.74 13.04 -72.91
C THR A 300 -41.31 14.49 -73.19
N TYR A 301 -41.94 15.49 -72.54
CA TYR A 301 -41.30 16.44 -71.60
C TYR A 301 -42.28 17.47 -70.99
N SER A 302 -42.31 17.59 -69.65
CA SER A 302 -42.64 18.80 -68.86
C SER A 302 -42.40 18.46 -67.36
N GLY A 303 -41.92 19.31 -66.46
CA GLY A 303 -41.89 20.79 -66.42
C GLY A 303 -43.23 21.32 -65.91
N ASN A 304 -43.34 22.29 -64.99
CA ASN A 304 -42.36 22.93 -64.10
C ASN A 304 -43.17 23.69 -63.00
N GLU A 305 -42.53 24.06 -61.89
CA GLU A 305 -42.84 25.20 -60.97
C GLU A 305 -44.26 25.49 -60.41
N ASN A 306 -44.28 25.75 -59.09
CA ASN A 306 -44.92 26.87 -58.35
C ASN A 306 -46.42 27.21 -58.58
N SER A 307 -47.25 27.48 -57.57
CA SER A 307 -47.11 28.60 -56.60
C SER A 307 -48.35 28.72 -55.68
N TRP A 308 -48.19 29.30 -54.48
CA TRP A 308 -49.20 30.05 -53.66
C TRP A 308 -50.58 29.37 -53.32
N SER A 309 -51.27 29.63 -52.20
CA SER A 309 -51.45 30.84 -51.37
C SER A 309 -52.03 30.53 -49.96
N GLY A 310 -52.36 31.58 -49.17
CA GLY A 310 -52.74 31.58 -47.74
C GLY A 310 -53.83 30.59 -47.27
N GLY A 311 -54.07 30.41 -45.96
CA GLY A 311 -53.83 31.30 -44.82
C GLY A 311 -55.16 31.77 -44.21
N SER A 312 -55.41 31.51 -42.92
CA SER A 312 -56.44 32.14 -42.06
C SER A 312 -56.37 31.60 -40.62
N GLU A 313 -56.49 32.48 -39.63
CA GLU A 313 -56.63 32.16 -38.20
C GLU A 313 -58.13 32.11 -37.81
N SER A 314 -58.49 31.41 -36.73
CA SER A 314 -59.53 31.86 -35.77
C SER A 314 -59.61 30.99 -34.50
N TYR A 315 -60.36 31.50 -33.53
CA TYR A 315 -60.21 31.47 -32.07
C TYR A 315 -61.32 30.68 -31.33
N THR A 316 -61.31 30.73 -29.98
CA THR A 316 -62.39 30.41 -29.00
C THR A 316 -62.74 28.92 -28.74
N SER A 317 -63.18 28.46 -27.54
CA SER A 317 -63.13 28.98 -26.13
C SER A 317 -63.78 27.98 -25.13
N GLY A 318 -63.42 28.03 -23.84
CA GLY A 318 -64.09 27.34 -22.69
C GLY A 318 -63.23 26.25 -22.04
N GLY A 319 -63.07 26.11 -20.71
CA GLY A 319 -63.89 26.53 -19.55
C GLY A 319 -64.70 25.31 -19.06
N SER A 320 -64.44 24.65 -17.93
CA SER A 320 -64.43 25.09 -16.52
C SER A 320 -63.69 24.03 -15.64
N GLU A 321 -62.93 24.38 -14.58
CA GLU A 321 -63.30 24.37 -13.13
C GLU A 321 -63.72 22.98 -12.53
N LEU A 322 -63.37 22.54 -11.31
CA LEU A 322 -62.77 23.19 -10.11
C LEU A 322 -62.24 22.14 -9.07
N SER A 323 -61.67 22.63 -7.95
CA SER A 323 -61.35 21.94 -6.64
C SER A 323 -60.15 20.97 -6.57
N GLY A 324 -59.30 20.96 -5.53
CA GLY A 324 -59.17 21.84 -4.33
C GLY A 324 -57.70 21.85 -3.82
N GLU A 325 -57.21 22.94 -3.21
CA GLU A 325 -56.99 23.10 -1.74
C GLU A 325 -55.93 22.16 -1.09
N SER A 326 -55.03 22.61 -0.20
CA SER A 326 -54.59 23.97 0.23
C SER A 326 -53.35 23.88 1.17
N SER A 327 -52.59 24.98 1.35
CA SER A 327 -51.53 25.22 2.38
C SER A 327 -50.26 24.34 2.36
N SER A 328 -49.07 24.74 2.82
CA SER A 328 -48.46 26.04 3.20
C SER A 328 -46.95 25.80 3.51
N GLY A 329 -45.98 26.72 3.39
CA GLY A 329 -46.00 28.12 2.93
C GLY A 329 -45.07 29.02 3.78
N GLY A 330 -43.91 29.44 3.26
CA GLY A 330 -42.93 30.28 3.99
C GLY A 330 -41.61 30.53 3.24
N ALA A 331 -41.39 31.79 2.82
CA ALA A 331 -40.08 32.40 2.54
C ALA A 331 -39.73 33.33 3.74
N ALA A 332 -38.57 33.97 3.88
CA ALA A 332 -37.38 34.17 3.04
C ALA A 332 -36.18 34.58 3.92
N GLU A 333 -34.97 34.68 3.32
CA GLU A 333 -33.81 35.52 3.72
C GLU A 333 -33.19 35.28 5.14
N GLU A 334 -31.88 35.37 5.41
CA GLU A 334 -30.83 36.29 4.93
C GLU A 334 -29.43 35.62 4.89
N SER A 335 -28.48 36.26 4.20
CA SER A 335 -27.02 36.13 4.40
C SER A 335 -26.46 37.55 4.60
N PRO A 336 -25.32 37.78 5.29
CA PRO A 336 -24.04 37.90 4.55
C PRO A 336 -22.73 37.69 5.37
N SER A 337 -21.59 38.03 4.72
CA SER A 337 -20.18 38.10 5.17
C SER A 337 -19.42 36.76 5.24
N GLY A 338 -18.19 36.60 4.75
CA GLY A 338 -17.15 37.55 4.28
C GLY A 338 -15.84 37.28 5.06
N ASN A 339 -14.61 37.22 4.52
CA ASN A 339 -14.04 37.71 3.26
C ASN A 339 -12.80 36.85 2.85
N GLU A 340 -12.42 36.90 1.56
CA GLU A 340 -11.08 37.20 0.96
C GLU A 340 -9.77 36.72 1.63
N SER A 341 -8.63 36.47 0.96
CA SER A 341 -8.13 36.45 -0.45
C SER A 341 -6.70 35.84 -0.35
N GLU A 342 -6.10 35.16 -1.33
CA GLU A 342 -5.31 35.77 -2.41
C GLU A 342 -4.93 34.79 -3.53
N LYS A 343 -4.77 35.36 -4.75
CA LYS A 343 -4.36 34.65 -5.97
C LYS A 343 -2.85 34.69 -6.17
N THR A 344 -2.29 33.55 -6.60
CA THR A 344 -1.39 33.42 -7.77
C THR A 344 -1.60 32.00 -8.33
N GLY A 345 -1.56 31.70 -9.62
CA GLY A 345 -1.24 32.51 -10.79
C GLY A 345 -0.43 31.67 -11.77
N GLY A 346 -1.08 30.94 -12.69
CA GLY A 346 -0.39 29.99 -13.58
C GLY A 346 -1.31 29.24 -14.52
N TYR A 347 -1.75 29.90 -15.59
CA TYR A 347 -2.41 29.26 -16.73
C TYR A 347 -1.33 28.69 -17.65
N MET A 348 -1.24 27.37 -17.78
CA MET A 348 -0.56 26.68 -18.87
C MET A 348 -1.50 25.56 -19.32
N GLY A 349 -2.01 25.66 -20.55
CA GLY A 349 -2.71 24.55 -21.17
C GLY A 349 -1.68 23.56 -21.69
N GLU A 350 -1.83 22.28 -21.40
CA GLU A 350 -1.07 21.23 -22.05
C GLU A 350 -1.93 20.58 -23.12
N GLU A 351 -1.42 20.61 -24.35
CA GLU A 351 -2.02 19.94 -25.49
C GLU A 351 -2.10 18.43 -25.23
N TYR A 352 -3.13 17.78 -25.77
CA TYR A 352 -3.17 16.32 -25.89
C TYR A 352 -2.02 15.85 -26.79
N GLN A 353 -0.86 15.58 -26.20
CA GLN A 353 0.24 14.94 -26.91
C GLN A 353 -0.12 13.49 -27.21
N SER A 354 -0.35 13.20 -28.48
CA SER A 354 -0.42 11.83 -28.97
C SER A 354 0.93 11.15 -28.76
N TRP A 355 0.96 10.09 -27.95
CA TRP A 355 2.20 9.37 -27.66
C TRP A 355 2.23 7.99 -28.33
N THR A 356 3.11 7.86 -29.32
CA THR A 356 3.43 6.60 -30.00
C THR A 356 4.39 5.77 -29.14
N GLY A 357 3.83 5.01 -28.20
CA GLY A 357 4.58 4.14 -27.30
C GLY A 357 5.18 2.92 -28.02
N GLY A 358 6.50 2.95 -28.24
CA GLY A 358 7.24 1.80 -28.78
C GLY A 358 7.36 0.65 -27.79
N THR A 359 6.90 -0.54 -28.17
CA THR A 359 6.86 -1.74 -27.33
C THR A 359 8.25 -2.26 -26.99
N LYS A 360 8.54 -2.45 -25.70
CA LYS A 360 9.53 -3.45 -25.24
C LYS A 360 8.80 -4.50 -24.43
N ILE A 361 8.63 -5.66 -25.05
CA ILE A 361 7.95 -6.82 -24.50
C ILE A 361 8.85 -7.45 -23.43
N ALA A 362 8.31 -7.61 -22.22
CA ALA A 362 8.76 -8.62 -21.27
C ALA A 362 7.72 -9.75 -21.31
N GLU A 363 8.15 -10.96 -21.63
CA GLU A 363 7.25 -12.10 -21.81
C GLU A 363 6.64 -12.55 -20.48
N GLY A 364 5.32 -12.45 -20.37
CA GLY A 364 4.51 -13.03 -19.30
C GLY A 364 3.10 -13.28 -19.84
N ASP A 365 2.77 -14.53 -20.11
CA ASP A 365 1.49 -14.93 -20.72
C ASP A 365 0.29 -14.61 -19.83
N ILE A 366 -0.30 -13.42 -20.00
CA ILE A 366 -1.67 -13.14 -19.56
C ILE A 366 -2.61 -13.55 -20.69
N LYS A 367 -3.23 -14.72 -20.54
CA LYS A 367 -4.31 -15.19 -21.42
C LYS A 367 -5.57 -14.36 -21.20
N GLY A 368 -5.67 -13.23 -21.91
CA GLY A 368 -6.80 -12.32 -21.85
C GLY A 368 -6.52 -10.95 -22.48
N GLY A 369 -5.69 -10.91 -23.53
CA GLY A 369 -5.29 -9.67 -24.19
C GLY A 369 -5.82 -9.59 -25.62
N GLY A 370 -6.96 -8.94 -25.82
CA GLY A 370 -7.37 -8.46 -27.14
C GLY A 370 -6.47 -7.31 -27.56
N THR A 371 -5.66 -7.49 -28.60
CA THR A 371 -4.92 -6.40 -29.23
C THR A 371 -5.90 -5.46 -29.93
N TRP A 372 -6.02 -4.23 -29.43
CA TRP A 372 -6.76 -3.16 -30.08
C TRP A 372 -6.04 -2.73 -31.37
N GLU A 373 -6.45 -3.29 -32.51
CA GLU A 373 -6.08 -2.76 -33.82
C GLU A 373 -6.86 -1.47 -34.10
N LEU A 374 -6.14 -0.36 -34.21
CA LEU A 374 -6.67 0.95 -34.58
C LEU A 374 -7.18 0.94 -36.02
N PHE A 375 -8.49 0.78 -36.20
CA PHE A 375 -9.14 1.10 -37.48
C PHE A 375 -9.32 2.62 -37.61
N THR A 376 -8.59 3.21 -38.55
CA THR A 376 -8.83 4.58 -39.03
C THR A 376 -9.83 4.58 -40.18
N TRP A 377 -10.81 5.49 -40.14
CA TRP A 377 -11.68 5.91 -41.23
C TRP A 377 -11.82 7.43 -41.23
#